data_AF-A0A8I6YKK8-F1
#
_entry.id   AF-A0A8I6YKK8-F1
#
_cell.length_a   1.000
_cell.length_b   1.000
_cell.length_c   1.000
_cell.angle_alpha   90.00
_cell.angle_beta   90.00
_cell.angle_gamma   90.00
#
_symmetry.space_group_name_H-M   'P 1'
#
loop_
_entity.id
_entity.type
_entity.pdbx_description
1 polymer ?
#
loop_
_entity_poly.entity_id
_entity_poly.type
_entity_poly.pdbx_seq_one_letter_code
_entity_poly.pdbx_strand_id
1 'polypeptide(L)'
;MASSSSRFSVQNRIALQAARDGDLRVLKEMAEQTDLRGAKDVEGANALHLAAQKGCLKCCKFLIEEVGLGVNSATTTGNTPFCSAVYAGHVQVMKYLLDSGADPRKATAQGMTMLHLAAGRGLCEPLELLLCHGTIPVDIMLGAYVGAPLHAAATRGQHQAMKILLEHGADPNIHMDDNVSPLMLACWEKSLKCMRLLIEAGADVNGNSYCGPTPLTYAVEAGCTDIVKFLLEAGADPNIPAEGGDIPIKLAAVCGRRDLVKILFCKTKQVPSLPVWTVDGIMRTMGSPLIRHQEVLVKDFSKIRKFILRRNWGMFEKLT
;
A
#
# COMPACT_ATOMS: atom_id res chain seq x y z
N MET A 1 -48.11 -9.70 -17.70
CA MET A 1 -46.85 -8.97 -17.95
C MET A 1 -45.88 -8.98 -16.75
N ALA A 2 -46.32 -9.21 -15.51
CA ALA A 2 -45.40 -9.32 -14.35
C ALA A 2 -44.54 -10.60 -14.33
N SER A 3 -44.93 -11.68 -15.04
CA SER A 3 -44.26 -12.98 -15.01
C SER A 3 -43.02 -13.09 -15.91
N SER A 4 -42.93 -12.30 -16.99
CA SER A 4 -41.76 -12.31 -17.86
C SER A 4 -40.60 -11.52 -17.23
N SER A 5 -40.88 -10.31 -16.72
CA SER A 5 -39.89 -9.44 -16.07
C SER A 5 -39.28 -10.10 -14.81
N SER A 6 -40.09 -10.79 -14.00
CA SER A 6 -39.59 -11.51 -12.82
C SER A 6 -38.73 -12.73 -13.20
N ARG A 7 -39.06 -13.44 -14.30
CA ARG A 7 -38.29 -14.58 -14.80
C ARG A 7 -36.93 -14.18 -15.36
N PHE A 8 -36.87 -13.10 -16.13
CA PHE A 8 -35.60 -12.52 -16.61
C PHE A 8 -34.70 -12.08 -15.43
N SER A 9 -35.30 -11.51 -14.37
CA SER A 9 -34.57 -11.16 -13.14
C SER A 9 -34.02 -12.38 -12.38
N VAL A 10 -34.71 -13.52 -12.40
CA VAL A 10 -34.23 -14.77 -11.77
C VAL A 10 -33.10 -15.40 -12.59
N GLN A 11 -33.26 -15.52 -13.90
CA GLN A 11 -32.23 -16.08 -14.79
C GLN A 11 -30.93 -15.28 -14.73
N ASN A 12 -31.01 -13.95 -14.71
CA ASN A 12 -29.83 -13.10 -14.54
C ASN A 12 -29.11 -13.36 -13.21
N ARG A 13 -29.85 -13.55 -12.12
CA ARG A 13 -29.27 -13.88 -10.81
C ARG A 13 -28.58 -15.24 -10.81
N ILE A 14 -29.18 -16.25 -11.45
CA ILE A 14 -28.59 -17.59 -11.59
C ILE A 14 -27.30 -17.50 -12.41
N ALA A 15 -27.30 -16.79 -13.54
CA ALA A 15 -26.11 -16.63 -14.36
C ALA A 15 -24.97 -15.92 -13.62
N LEU A 16 -25.28 -14.83 -12.89
CA LEU A 16 -24.28 -14.13 -12.08
C LEU A 16 -23.74 -15.02 -10.95
N GLN A 17 -24.60 -15.82 -10.31
CA GLN A 17 -24.16 -16.77 -9.29
C GLN A 17 -23.29 -17.89 -9.89
N ALA A 18 -23.65 -18.44 -11.04
CA ALA A 18 -22.85 -19.42 -11.76
C ALA A 18 -21.45 -18.87 -12.12
N ALA A 19 -21.37 -17.61 -12.55
CA ALA A 19 -20.08 -16.95 -12.77
C ALA A 19 -19.26 -16.81 -11.49
N ARG A 20 -19.89 -16.44 -10.38
CA ARG A 20 -19.25 -16.36 -9.06
C ARG A 20 -18.74 -17.71 -8.56
N ASP A 21 -19.47 -18.78 -8.85
CA ASP A 21 -19.08 -20.14 -8.47
C ASP A 21 -18.09 -20.77 -9.46
N GLY A 22 -17.97 -20.21 -10.67
CA GLY A 22 -17.13 -20.74 -11.75
C GLY A 22 -17.77 -21.91 -12.50
N ASP A 23 -19.09 -22.04 -12.46
CA ASP A 23 -19.83 -23.10 -13.15
C ASP A 23 -20.09 -22.74 -14.62
N LEU A 24 -19.18 -23.17 -15.49
CA LEU A 24 -19.30 -22.97 -16.93
C LEU A 24 -20.53 -23.66 -17.52
N ARG A 25 -20.95 -24.81 -16.99
CA ARG A 25 -22.08 -25.56 -17.55
C ARG A 25 -23.35 -24.75 -17.39
N VAL A 26 -23.61 -24.25 -16.18
CA VAL A 26 -24.78 -23.41 -15.91
C VAL A 26 -24.69 -22.09 -16.68
N LEU A 27 -23.50 -21.50 -16.84
CA LEU A 27 -23.35 -20.30 -17.67
C LEU A 27 -23.74 -20.54 -19.14
N LYS A 28 -23.35 -21.68 -19.72
CA LYS A 28 -23.73 -22.06 -21.09
C LYS A 28 -25.24 -22.26 -21.20
N GLU A 29 -25.83 -23.03 -20.28
CA GLU A 29 -27.28 -23.24 -20.22
C GLU A 29 -28.06 -21.91 -20.09
N MET A 30 -27.56 -20.96 -19.29
CA MET A 30 -28.21 -19.65 -19.15
C MET A 30 -28.04 -18.77 -20.39
N ALA A 31 -26.89 -18.83 -21.07
CA ALA A 31 -26.66 -18.07 -22.30
C ALA A 31 -27.57 -18.52 -23.47
N GLU A 32 -27.98 -19.79 -23.50
CA GLU A 32 -28.97 -20.29 -24.45
C GLU A 32 -30.39 -19.76 -24.18
N GLN A 33 -30.68 -19.44 -22.91
CA GLN A 33 -32.03 -19.06 -22.46
C GLN A 33 -32.23 -17.55 -22.35
N THR A 34 -31.17 -16.77 -22.15
CA THR A 34 -31.24 -15.32 -21.95
C THR A 34 -29.97 -14.60 -22.41
N ASP A 35 -30.11 -13.35 -22.82
CA ASP A 35 -28.96 -12.50 -23.13
C ASP A 35 -28.28 -12.02 -21.84
N LEU A 36 -27.06 -12.52 -21.61
CA LEU A 36 -26.28 -12.20 -20.41
C LEU A 36 -25.65 -10.80 -20.43
N ARG A 37 -25.61 -10.12 -21.59
CA ARG A 37 -24.92 -8.82 -21.72
C ARG A 37 -25.54 -7.72 -20.84
N GLY A 38 -26.85 -7.82 -20.60
CA GLY A 38 -27.59 -6.91 -19.71
C GLY A 38 -27.57 -7.32 -18.23
N ALA A 39 -27.11 -8.52 -17.88
CA ALA A 39 -27.14 -9.04 -16.52
C ALA A 39 -26.04 -8.40 -15.67
N LYS A 40 -26.45 -7.58 -14.70
CA LYS A 40 -25.55 -6.91 -13.75
C LYS A 40 -26.09 -7.03 -12.32
N ASP A 41 -25.20 -7.07 -11.34
CA ASP A 41 -25.57 -6.99 -9.93
C ASP A 41 -25.77 -5.54 -9.47
N VAL A 42 -25.96 -5.35 -8.15
CA VAL A 42 -26.24 -4.04 -7.54
C VAL A 42 -25.07 -3.05 -7.68
N GLU A 43 -23.85 -3.54 -7.87
CA GLU A 43 -22.66 -2.71 -8.09
C GLU A 43 -22.40 -2.49 -9.58
N GLY A 44 -23.23 -3.04 -10.46
CA GLY A 44 -23.04 -2.99 -11.91
C GLY A 44 -22.06 -4.02 -12.44
N ALA A 45 -21.62 -4.99 -11.63
CA ALA A 45 -20.75 -6.07 -12.06
C ALA A 45 -21.52 -7.09 -12.89
N ASN A 46 -20.97 -7.45 -14.06
CA ASN A 46 -21.51 -8.50 -14.91
C ASN A 46 -20.83 -9.86 -14.64
N ALA A 47 -21.28 -10.92 -15.32
CA ALA A 47 -20.73 -12.27 -15.18
C ALA A 47 -19.19 -12.33 -15.39
N LEU A 48 -18.62 -11.49 -16.26
CA LEU A 48 -17.18 -11.49 -16.52
C LEU A 48 -16.37 -10.99 -15.31
N HIS A 49 -16.89 -10.02 -14.55
CA HIS A 49 -16.24 -9.57 -13.30
C HIS A 49 -16.19 -10.70 -12.28
N LEU A 50 -17.31 -11.40 -12.09
CA LEU A 50 -17.46 -12.47 -11.10
C LEU A 50 -16.60 -13.70 -11.48
N ALA A 51 -16.62 -14.09 -12.75
CA ALA A 51 -15.75 -15.16 -13.26
C ALA A 51 -14.26 -14.81 -13.13
N ALA A 52 -13.89 -13.54 -13.37
CA ALA A 52 -12.53 -13.08 -13.23
C ALA A 52 -12.07 -13.04 -11.78
N GLN A 53 -12.93 -12.57 -10.86
CA GLN A 53 -12.70 -12.62 -9.42
C GLN A 53 -12.57 -14.06 -8.90
N LYS A 54 -13.33 -15.01 -9.48
CA LYS A 54 -13.25 -16.43 -9.13
C LYS A 54 -12.00 -17.13 -9.70
N GLY A 55 -11.39 -16.55 -10.74
CA GLY A 55 -10.27 -17.17 -11.45
C GLY A 55 -10.70 -18.23 -12.46
N CYS A 56 -11.99 -18.28 -12.85
CA CYS A 56 -12.48 -19.24 -13.82
C CYS A 56 -12.10 -18.82 -15.25
N LEU A 57 -10.88 -19.15 -15.69
CA LEU A 57 -10.40 -18.83 -17.05
C LEU A 57 -11.35 -19.34 -18.15
N LYS A 58 -11.89 -20.55 -18.00
CA LYS A 58 -12.83 -21.12 -18.98
C LYS A 58 -14.12 -20.31 -19.07
N CYS A 59 -14.63 -19.81 -17.94
CA CYS A 59 -15.80 -18.94 -17.89
C CYS A 59 -15.48 -17.59 -18.55
N CYS A 60 -14.32 -16.99 -18.24
CA CYS A 60 -13.90 -15.74 -18.88
C CYS A 60 -13.82 -15.87 -20.41
N LYS A 61 -13.23 -16.96 -20.91
CA LYS A 61 -13.15 -17.26 -22.35
C LYS A 61 -14.52 -17.33 -22.99
N PHE A 62 -15.40 -18.16 -22.43
CA PHE A 62 -16.78 -18.29 -22.89
C PHE A 62 -17.52 -16.95 -22.93
N LEU A 63 -17.43 -16.16 -21.86
CA LEU A 63 -18.12 -14.87 -21.74
C LEU A 63 -17.62 -13.82 -22.74
N ILE A 64 -16.33 -13.84 -23.09
CA ILE A 64 -15.74 -12.90 -24.06
C ILE A 64 -15.97 -13.38 -25.50
N GLU A 65 -15.64 -14.64 -25.80
CA GLU A 65 -15.60 -15.17 -27.17
C GLU A 65 -16.98 -15.60 -27.69
N GLU A 66 -17.78 -16.27 -26.87
CA GLU A 66 -19.09 -16.81 -27.29
C GLU A 66 -20.24 -15.82 -26.97
N VAL A 67 -20.22 -15.17 -25.80
CA VAL A 67 -21.29 -14.25 -25.38
C VAL A 67 -21.02 -12.79 -25.83
N GLY A 68 -19.76 -12.43 -26.06
CA GLY A 68 -19.39 -11.08 -26.52
C GLY A 68 -19.48 -10.00 -25.44
N LEU A 69 -19.19 -10.32 -24.17
CA LEU A 69 -19.08 -9.31 -23.12
C LEU A 69 -17.86 -8.40 -23.38
N GLY A 70 -18.06 -7.09 -23.24
CA GLY A 70 -16.96 -6.14 -23.36
C GLY A 70 -15.92 -6.33 -22.26
N VAL A 71 -14.67 -6.60 -22.65
CA VAL A 71 -13.52 -6.86 -21.76
C VAL A 71 -13.27 -5.73 -20.76
N ASN A 72 -13.54 -4.48 -21.17
CA ASN A 72 -13.39 -3.27 -20.36
C ASN A 72 -14.70 -2.75 -19.75
N SER A 73 -15.73 -3.61 -19.63
CA SER A 73 -16.98 -3.24 -18.96
C SER A 73 -16.69 -2.78 -17.53
N ALA A 74 -17.18 -1.61 -17.13
CA ALA A 74 -16.94 -1.07 -15.80
C ALA A 74 -18.19 -1.21 -14.89
N THR A 75 -17.96 -1.46 -13.61
CA THR A 75 -18.96 -1.34 -12.54
C THR A 75 -19.33 0.14 -12.30
N THR A 76 -20.30 0.40 -11.44
CA THR A 76 -20.66 1.77 -11.00
C THR A 76 -19.50 2.51 -10.34
N THR A 77 -18.57 1.75 -9.76
CA THR A 77 -17.36 2.26 -9.10
C THR A 77 -16.14 2.29 -10.03
N GLY A 78 -16.30 1.91 -11.30
CA GLY A 78 -15.24 1.98 -12.31
C GLY A 78 -14.31 0.76 -12.37
N ASN A 79 -14.56 -0.29 -11.57
CA ASN A 79 -13.78 -1.53 -11.62
C ASN A 79 -14.08 -2.31 -12.90
N THR A 80 -13.05 -2.87 -13.52
CA THR A 80 -13.17 -3.75 -14.69
C THR A 80 -12.96 -5.22 -14.28
N PRO A 81 -13.27 -6.21 -15.15
CA PRO A 81 -12.93 -7.60 -14.88
C PRO A 81 -11.44 -7.83 -14.64
N PHE A 82 -10.57 -7.03 -15.28
CA PHE A 82 -9.14 -7.07 -15.04
C PHE A 82 -8.82 -6.67 -13.59
N CYS A 83 -9.43 -5.60 -13.07
CA CYS A 83 -9.29 -5.22 -11.66
C CYS A 83 -9.71 -6.36 -10.71
N SER A 84 -10.82 -7.05 -11.02
CA SER A 84 -11.28 -8.21 -10.23
C SER A 84 -10.27 -9.36 -10.24
N ALA A 85 -9.66 -9.66 -11.39
CA ALA A 85 -8.62 -10.69 -11.50
C ALA A 85 -7.34 -10.32 -10.73
N VAL A 86 -6.89 -9.05 -10.80
CA VAL A 86 -5.76 -8.55 -10.02
C VAL A 86 -6.07 -8.66 -8.52
N TYR A 87 -7.25 -8.21 -8.10
CA TYR A 87 -7.67 -8.25 -6.71
C TYR A 87 -7.67 -9.67 -6.14
N ALA A 88 -8.10 -10.65 -6.92
CA ALA A 88 -8.10 -12.05 -6.52
C ALA A 88 -6.75 -12.77 -6.74
N GLY A 89 -5.79 -12.13 -7.40
CA GLY A 89 -4.48 -12.69 -7.69
C GLY A 89 -4.45 -13.76 -8.78
N HIS A 90 -5.42 -13.74 -9.70
CA HIS A 90 -5.57 -14.78 -10.73
C HIS A 90 -4.81 -14.45 -12.01
N VAL A 91 -3.50 -14.69 -12.00
CA VAL A 91 -2.55 -14.34 -13.07
C VAL A 91 -2.93 -14.90 -14.44
N GLN A 92 -3.43 -16.12 -14.52
CA GLN A 92 -3.83 -16.71 -15.81
C GLN A 92 -5.03 -16.01 -16.43
N VAL A 93 -5.96 -15.54 -15.59
CA VAL A 93 -7.08 -14.70 -16.05
C VAL A 93 -6.56 -13.32 -16.44
N MET A 94 -5.65 -12.73 -15.66
CA MET A 94 -5.04 -11.44 -15.99
C MET A 94 -4.37 -11.46 -17.37
N LYS A 95 -3.53 -12.47 -17.65
CA LYS A 95 -2.88 -12.66 -18.96
C LYS A 95 -3.90 -12.71 -20.08
N TYR A 96 -4.90 -13.59 -19.94
CA TYR A 96 -5.95 -13.73 -20.95
C TYR A 96 -6.74 -12.44 -21.18
N LEU A 97 -7.08 -11.71 -20.12
CA LEU A 97 -7.78 -10.43 -20.24
C LEU A 97 -6.91 -9.38 -20.96
N LEU A 98 -5.60 -9.31 -20.68
CA LEU A 98 -4.67 -8.42 -21.39
C LEU A 98 -4.57 -8.79 -22.88
N ASP A 99 -4.42 -10.08 -23.19
CA ASP A 99 -4.41 -10.59 -24.57
C ASP A 99 -5.72 -10.28 -25.31
N SER A 100 -6.82 -10.13 -24.56
CA SER A 100 -8.15 -9.77 -25.07
C SER A 100 -8.40 -8.24 -25.11
N GLY A 101 -7.39 -7.42 -24.83
CA GLY A 101 -7.47 -5.96 -24.91
C GLY A 101 -7.96 -5.26 -23.64
N ALA A 102 -7.82 -5.87 -22.46
CA ALA A 102 -8.07 -5.18 -21.19
C ALA A 102 -7.08 -4.02 -20.99
N ASP A 103 -7.56 -2.87 -20.50
CA ASP A 103 -6.70 -1.74 -20.14
C ASP A 103 -6.24 -1.85 -18.67
N PRO A 104 -4.95 -2.15 -18.40
CA PRO A 104 -4.45 -2.27 -17.03
C PRO A 104 -4.33 -0.92 -16.29
N ARG A 105 -4.42 0.21 -16.99
CA ARG A 105 -4.23 1.55 -16.42
C ARG A 105 -5.45 2.04 -15.65
N LYS A 106 -6.58 1.34 -15.72
CA LYS A 106 -7.79 1.73 -15.01
C LYS A 106 -7.56 1.66 -13.51
N ALA A 107 -7.71 2.79 -12.83
CA ALA A 107 -7.61 2.85 -11.38
C ALA A 107 -8.83 2.18 -10.72
N THR A 108 -8.66 1.72 -9.48
CA THR A 108 -9.76 1.30 -8.60
C THR A 108 -10.71 2.47 -8.34
N ALA A 109 -11.87 2.17 -7.77
CA ALA A 109 -12.81 3.15 -7.25
C ALA A 109 -12.20 4.22 -6.32
N GLN A 110 -11.10 3.88 -5.63
CA GLN A 110 -10.38 4.78 -4.71
C GLN A 110 -9.22 5.52 -5.38
N GLY A 111 -9.09 5.45 -6.71
CA GLY A 111 -8.03 6.08 -7.47
C GLY A 111 -6.68 5.35 -7.43
N MET A 112 -6.63 4.12 -6.89
CA MET A 112 -5.39 3.33 -6.83
C MET A 112 -5.13 2.61 -8.15
N THR A 113 -3.91 2.64 -8.66
CA THR A 113 -3.51 1.81 -9.81
C THR A 113 -3.41 0.34 -9.38
N MET A 114 -3.45 -0.59 -10.34
CA MET A 114 -3.22 -2.00 -10.05
C MET A 114 -1.82 -2.30 -9.45
N LEU A 115 -0.79 -1.53 -9.80
CA LEU A 115 0.55 -1.67 -9.19
C LEU A 115 0.53 -1.40 -7.68
N HIS A 116 -0.06 -0.28 -7.26
CA HIS A 116 -0.25 0.05 -5.84
C HIS A 116 -1.01 -1.04 -5.07
N LEU A 117 -2.09 -1.55 -5.65
CA LEU A 117 -2.88 -2.62 -5.05
C LEU A 117 -2.06 -3.90 -4.87
N ALA A 118 -1.38 -4.34 -5.93
CA ALA A 118 -0.58 -5.55 -5.91
C ALA A 118 0.61 -5.42 -4.94
N ALA A 119 1.28 -4.26 -4.93
CA ALA A 119 2.40 -3.96 -4.04
C ALA A 119 1.98 -3.97 -2.55
N GLY A 120 0.93 -3.22 -2.19
CA GLY A 120 0.47 -3.12 -0.81
C GLY A 120 -0.10 -4.42 -0.24
N ARG A 121 -0.66 -5.29 -1.09
CA ARG A 121 -1.16 -6.62 -0.69
C ARG A 121 -0.14 -7.74 -0.82
N GLY A 122 1.06 -7.47 -1.34
CA GLY A 122 2.08 -8.50 -1.53
C GLY A 122 1.76 -9.51 -2.65
N LEU A 123 0.91 -9.14 -3.61
CA LEU A 123 0.53 -10.00 -4.73
C LEU A 123 1.66 -10.07 -5.77
N CYS A 124 2.68 -10.87 -5.47
CA CYS A 124 3.94 -10.89 -6.20
C CYS A 124 3.79 -11.26 -7.68
N GLU A 125 3.05 -12.33 -8.01
CA GLU A 125 2.89 -12.72 -9.42
C GLU A 125 2.04 -11.73 -10.23
N PRO A 126 0.90 -11.19 -9.71
CA PRO A 126 0.21 -10.08 -10.36
C PRO A 126 1.08 -8.83 -10.54
N LEU A 127 1.88 -8.49 -9.53
CA LEU A 127 2.79 -7.34 -9.57
C LEU A 127 3.84 -7.51 -10.67
N GLU A 128 4.49 -8.67 -10.73
CA GLU A 128 5.46 -9.02 -11.77
C GLU A 128 4.84 -8.90 -13.17
N LEU A 129 3.64 -9.45 -13.37
CA LEU A 129 2.95 -9.38 -14.66
C LEU A 129 2.67 -7.92 -15.08
N LEU A 130 2.21 -7.08 -14.15
CA LEU A 130 1.92 -5.68 -14.43
C LEU A 130 3.17 -4.88 -14.79
N LEU A 131 4.30 -5.15 -14.12
CA LEU A 131 5.59 -4.51 -14.40
C LEU A 131 6.17 -4.97 -15.74
N CYS A 132 6.17 -6.27 -16.02
CA CYS A 132 6.62 -6.81 -17.32
C CYS A 132 5.81 -6.28 -18.51
N HIS A 133 4.51 -6.01 -18.31
CA HIS A 133 3.67 -5.42 -19.36
C HIS A 133 4.05 -3.95 -19.66
N GLY A 134 4.72 -3.25 -18.74
CA GLY A 134 5.32 -1.93 -18.96
C GLY A 134 4.34 -0.77 -19.18
N THR A 135 3.03 -0.99 -19.01
CA THR A 135 1.99 0.03 -19.29
C THR A 135 1.81 1.06 -18.18
N ILE A 136 2.29 0.77 -16.97
CA ILE A 136 2.17 1.66 -15.82
C ILE A 136 3.59 1.92 -15.32
N PRO A 137 4.03 3.19 -15.19
CA PRO A 137 5.34 3.50 -14.63
C PRO A 137 5.51 2.90 -13.23
N VAL A 138 6.69 2.33 -12.95
CA VAL A 138 7.00 1.72 -11.64
C VAL A 138 6.86 2.72 -10.49
N ASP A 139 7.25 3.97 -10.73
CA ASP A 139 7.22 5.08 -9.78
C ASP A 139 6.00 6.00 -9.93
N ILE A 140 4.87 5.46 -10.42
CA ILE A 140 3.63 6.23 -10.53
C ILE A 140 3.20 6.75 -9.16
N MET A 141 3.01 8.06 -9.04
CA MET A 141 2.62 8.72 -7.77
C MET A 141 1.10 8.93 -7.67
N LEU A 142 0.53 8.68 -6.50
CA LEU A 142 -0.88 8.90 -6.20
C LEU A 142 -1.08 9.71 -4.93
N GLY A 143 -1.54 10.95 -5.10
CA GLY A 143 -1.88 11.87 -4.02
C GLY A 143 -0.74 12.12 -3.03
N ALA A 144 -1.01 12.94 -2.02
CA ALA A 144 -0.01 13.32 -1.03
C ALA A 144 0.43 12.16 -0.12
N TYR A 145 -0.39 11.11 0.01
CA TYR A 145 -0.25 10.16 1.12
C TYR A 145 -0.35 8.67 0.74
N VAL A 146 -0.54 8.34 -0.54
CA VAL A 146 -0.40 6.96 -1.03
C VAL A 146 0.99 6.79 -1.63
N GLY A 147 1.48 7.81 -2.33
CA GLY A 147 2.83 7.83 -2.87
C GLY A 147 2.96 6.93 -4.09
N ALA A 148 4.06 6.20 -4.16
CA ALA A 148 4.38 5.22 -5.20
C ALA A 148 4.05 3.78 -4.74
N PRO A 149 4.01 2.78 -5.66
CA PRO A 149 3.86 1.38 -5.28
C PRO A 149 4.88 0.91 -4.23
N LEU A 150 6.11 1.45 -4.28
CA LEU A 150 7.15 1.15 -3.30
C LEU A 150 6.80 1.63 -1.88
N HIS A 151 6.15 2.79 -1.75
CA HIS A 151 5.61 3.28 -0.47
C HIS A 151 4.48 2.38 0.05
N ALA A 152 3.59 1.91 -0.84
CA ALA A 152 2.50 1.00 -0.46
C ALA A 152 3.03 -0.34 0.06
N ALA A 153 4.06 -0.92 -0.59
CA ALA A 153 4.72 -2.13 -0.11
C ALA A 153 5.44 -1.90 1.23
N ALA A 154 6.14 -0.77 1.40
CA ALA A 154 6.83 -0.40 2.64
C ALA A 154 5.88 -0.28 3.83
N THR A 155 4.77 0.44 3.65
CA THR A 155 3.73 0.66 4.67
C THR A 155 3.10 -0.64 5.17
N ARG A 156 3.11 -1.69 4.35
CA ARG A 156 2.50 -2.99 4.65
C ARG A 156 3.52 -4.09 4.94
N GLY A 157 4.81 -3.74 5.02
CA GLY A 157 5.88 -4.69 5.28
C GLY A 157 6.06 -5.77 4.20
N GLN A 158 5.57 -5.52 2.97
CA GLN A 158 5.55 -6.49 1.88
C GLN A 158 6.91 -6.62 1.20
N HIS A 159 7.87 -7.24 1.89
CA HIS A 159 9.27 -7.29 1.45
C HIS A 159 9.45 -7.96 0.08
N GLN A 160 8.65 -8.96 -0.28
CA GLN A 160 8.81 -9.66 -1.56
C GLN A 160 8.32 -8.79 -2.74
N ALA A 161 7.21 -8.07 -2.55
CA ALA A 161 6.73 -7.09 -3.53
C ALA A 161 7.71 -5.91 -3.66
N MET A 162 8.29 -5.46 -2.55
CA MET A 162 9.33 -4.43 -2.55
C MET A 162 10.57 -4.86 -3.34
N LYS A 163 11.03 -6.10 -3.14
CA LYS A 163 12.14 -6.67 -3.90
C LYS A 163 11.86 -6.62 -5.41
N ILE A 164 10.68 -7.08 -5.84
CA ILE A 164 10.24 -7.04 -7.24
C ILE A 164 10.25 -5.60 -7.78
N LEU A 165 9.68 -4.63 -7.06
CA LEU A 165 9.67 -3.23 -7.49
C LEU A 165 11.07 -2.66 -7.69
N LEU A 166 11.99 -2.93 -6.76
CA LEU A 166 13.38 -2.48 -6.84
C LEU A 166 14.13 -3.15 -8.00
N GLU A 167 13.90 -4.45 -8.26
CA GLU A 167 14.45 -5.17 -9.41
C GLU A 167 13.95 -4.61 -10.76
N HIS A 168 12.73 -4.04 -10.77
CA HIS A 168 12.16 -3.33 -11.92
C HIS A 168 12.47 -1.82 -11.93
N GLY A 169 13.44 -1.37 -11.13
CA GLY A 169 13.98 -0.01 -11.20
C GLY A 169 13.18 1.06 -10.45
N ALA A 170 12.35 0.67 -9.48
CA ALA A 170 11.74 1.65 -8.57
C ALA A 170 12.81 2.45 -7.83
N ASP A 171 12.68 3.77 -7.77
CA ASP A 171 13.61 4.63 -7.03
C ASP A 171 13.45 4.39 -5.50
N PRO A 172 14.47 3.88 -4.80
CA PRO A 172 14.41 3.67 -3.34
C PRO A 172 14.33 4.98 -2.54
N ASN A 173 14.66 6.11 -3.16
CA ASN A 173 14.65 7.45 -2.60
C ASN A 173 13.46 8.29 -3.09
N ILE A 174 12.45 7.66 -3.71
CA ILE A 174 11.22 8.36 -4.08
C ILE A 174 10.55 8.95 -2.83
N HIS A 175 10.03 10.18 -2.93
CA HIS A 175 9.41 10.86 -1.80
C HIS A 175 7.93 11.16 -2.09
N MET A 176 7.08 10.98 -1.08
CA MET A 176 5.74 11.58 -1.05
C MET A 176 5.82 13.07 -0.72
N ASP A 177 4.65 13.73 -0.68
CA ASP A 177 4.52 15.01 0.00
C ASP A 177 4.98 14.86 1.47
N ASP A 178 5.44 15.96 2.08
CA ASP A 178 6.10 15.96 3.40
C ASP A 178 7.41 15.16 3.47
N ASN A 179 8.02 14.86 2.32
CA ASN A 179 9.34 14.23 2.20
C ASN A 179 9.44 12.81 2.79
N VAL A 180 8.31 12.10 2.92
CA VAL A 180 8.31 10.74 3.45
C VAL A 180 8.87 9.78 2.39
N SER A 181 9.92 9.03 2.74
CA SER A 181 10.51 7.99 1.88
C SER A 181 10.00 6.58 2.21
N PRO A 182 10.17 5.59 1.32
CA PRO A 182 9.86 4.19 1.61
C PRO A 182 10.58 3.66 2.84
N LEU A 183 11.84 4.09 3.08
CA LEU A 183 12.62 3.66 4.24
C LEU A 183 11.99 4.14 5.55
N MET A 184 11.47 5.37 5.59
CA MET A 184 10.76 5.89 6.77
C MET A 184 9.50 5.08 7.08
N LEU A 185 8.73 4.70 6.06
CA LEU A 185 7.55 3.85 6.22
C LEU A 185 7.90 2.43 6.69
N ALA A 186 9.00 1.86 6.18
CA ALA A 186 9.50 0.56 6.65
C ALA A 186 9.97 0.60 8.11
N CYS A 187 10.55 1.73 8.56
CA CYS A 187 10.90 1.96 9.97
C CYS A 187 9.65 2.00 10.85
N TRP A 188 8.61 2.70 10.41
CA TRP A 188 7.32 2.79 11.11
C TRP A 188 6.65 1.43 11.26
N GLU A 189 6.58 0.68 10.16
CA GLU A 189 5.99 -0.67 10.10
C GLU A 189 6.85 -1.73 10.80
N LYS A 190 8.04 -1.34 11.24
CA LYS A 190 9.01 -2.18 11.93
C LYS A 190 9.52 -3.37 11.12
N SER A 191 9.55 -3.26 9.80
CA SER A 191 9.98 -4.33 8.90
C SER A 191 11.48 -4.24 8.58
N LEU A 192 12.31 -4.92 9.38
CA LEU A 192 13.76 -5.02 9.12
C LEU A 192 14.09 -5.61 7.74
N LYS A 193 13.23 -6.49 7.20
CA LYS A 193 13.42 -7.06 5.86
C LYS A 193 13.26 -5.99 4.77
N CYS A 194 12.21 -5.17 4.86
CA CYS A 194 12.01 -4.06 3.92
C CYS A 194 13.14 -3.03 4.04
N MET A 195 13.56 -2.70 5.27
CA MET A 195 14.66 -1.76 5.47
C MET A 195 15.97 -2.25 4.85
N ARG A 196 16.30 -3.55 5.02
CA ARG A 196 17.49 -4.14 4.40
C ARG A 196 17.44 -4.01 2.88
N LEU A 197 16.33 -4.41 2.26
CA LEU A 197 16.17 -4.31 0.80
C LEU A 197 16.32 -2.88 0.28
N LEU A 198 15.73 -1.90 0.97
CA LEU A 198 15.83 -0.49 0.59
C LEU A 198 17.26 0.03 0.70
N ILE A 199 17.95 -0.25 1.81
CA ILE A 199 19.34 0.19 2.01
C ILE A 199 20.28 -0.50 1.01
N GLU A 200 20.10 -1.79 0.75
CA GLU A 200 20.83 -2.54 -0.29
C GLU A 200 20.60 -1.95 -1.70
N ALA A 201 19.41 -1.43 -1.96
CA ALA A 201 19.08 -0.73 -3.20
C ALA A 201 19.59 0.72 -3.27
N GLY A 202 20.19 1.25 -2.18
CA GLY A 202 20.75 2.61 -2.14
C GLY A 202 19.81 3.66 -1.54
N ALA A 203 18.85 3.27 -0.71
CA ALA A 203 18.06 4.22 0.07
C ALA A 203 18.94 5.05 1.02
N ASP A 204 18.69 6.35 1.07
CA ASP A 204 19.35 7.28 1.97
C ASP A 204 18.89 7.05 3.42
N VAL A 205 19.81 6.57 4.25
CA VAL A 205 19.60 6.30 5.67
C VAL A 205 19.40 7.56 6.52
N ASN A 206 19.83 8.71 6.01
CA ASN A 206 19.69 10.01 6.67
C ASN A 206 18.45 10.76 6.18
N GLY A 207 17.96 10.44 4.99
CA GLY A 207 16.90 11.19 4.32
C GLY A 207 17.36 12.58 3.90
N ASN A 208 16.46 13.36 3.32
CA ASN A 208 16.83 14.66 2.79
C ASN A 208 17.27 15.65 3.89
N SER A 209 18.21 16.53 3.54
CA SER A 209 18.96 17.41 4.43
C SER A 209 18.20 18.66 4.92
N TYR A 210 16.91 18.81 4.62
CA TYR A 210 16.16 20.04 4.90
C TYR A 210 15.06 19.82 5.93
N CYS A 211 15.39 20.01 7.21
CA CYS A 211 14.46 20.26 8.32
C CYS A 211 13.21 19.37 8.41
N GLY A 212 13.28 18.13 7.94
CA GLY A 212 12.18 17.17 7.90
C GLY A 212 12.45 15.91 8.72
N PRO A 213 11.52 14.94 8.73
CA PRO A 213 11.79 13.65 9.33
C PRO A 213 12.98 12.93 8.70
N THR A 214 13.67 12.13 9.52
CA THR A 214 14.68 11.17 9.06
C THR A 214 14.19 9.74 9.31
N PRO A 215 14.74 8.72 8.65
CA PRO A 215 14.46 7.32 9.00
C PRO A 215 14.71 7.02 10.48
N LEU A 216 15.76 7.62 11.06
CA LEU A 216 16.11 7.43 12.46
C LEU A 216 15.07 8.05 13.41
N THR A 217 14.51 9.22 13.10
CA THR A 217 13.45 9.82 13.92
C THR A 217 12.17 8.99 13.86
N TYR A 218 11.80 8.48 12.68
CA TYR A 218 10.69 7.53 12.51
C TYR A 218 10.88 6.25 13.34
N ALA A 219 12.09 5.67 13.35
CA ALA A 219 12.41 4.50 14.18
C ALA A 219 12.30 4.81 15.68
N VAL A 220 12.78 5.99 16.09
CA VAL A 220 12.69 6.46 17.47
C VAL A 220 11.24 6.65 17.90
N GLU A 221 10.34 7.10 17.04
CA GLU A 221 8.89 7.24 17.30
C GLU A 221 8.12 5.92 17.22
N ALA A 222 8.56 4.98 16.37
CA ALA A 222 8.01 3.63 16.33
C ALA A 222 8.37 2.83 17.60
N GLY A 223 9.50 3.15 18.23
CA GLY A 223 9.88 2.66 19.57
C GLY A 223 10.58 1.33 19.56
N CYS A 224 11.13 0.97 18.41
CA CYS A 224 11.84 -0.28 18.24
C CYS A 224 13.35 -0.03 18.36
N THR A 225 13.95 -0.54 19.44
CA THR A 225 15.39 -0.43 19.69
C THR A 225 16.22 -1.10 18.60
N ASP A 226 15.72 -2.19 18.01
CA ASP A 226 16.46 -2.99 17.05
C ASP A 226 16.59 -2.27 15.71
N ILE A 227 15.54 -1.55 15.30
CA ILE A 227 15.54 -0.70 14.11
C ILE A 227 16.45 0.50 14.30
N VAL A 228 16.42 1.14 15.47
CA VAL A 228 17.33 2.24 15.79
C VAL A 228 18.78 1.77 15.74
N LYS A 229 19.12 0.62 16.35
CA LYS A 229 20.47 0.04 16.27
C LYS A 229 20.86 -0.27 14.82
N PHE A 230 19.97 -0.90 14.08
CA PHE A 230 20.22 -1.25 12.68
C PHE A 230 20.47 -0.02 11.80
N LEU A 231 19.70 1.07 11.96
CA LEU A 231 19.94 2.32 11.22
C LEU A 231 21.27 2.96 11.60
N LEU A 232 21.63 2.97 12.89
CA LEU A 232 22.92 3.48 13.35
C LEU A 232 24.09 2.66 12.78
N GLU A 233 23.95 1.33 12.71
CA GLU A 233 24.92 0.45 12.05
C GLU A 233 25.00 0.70 10.54
N ALA A 234 23.89 1.06 9.91
CA ALA A 234 23.81 1.44 8.50
C ALA A 234 24.28 2.88 8.21
N GLY A 235 24.76 3.62 9.22
CA GLY A 235 25.35 4.96 9.04
C GLY A 235 24.39 6.14 9.21
N ALA A 236 23.21 5.93 9.83
CA ALA A 236 22.33 7.04 10.18
C ALA A 236 22.98 7.97 11.21
N ASP A 237 22.97 9.28 10.95
CA ASP A 237 23.52 10.31 11.83
C ASP A 237 22.50 10.69 12.93
N PRO A 238 22.78 10.40 14.21
CA PRO A 238 21.89 10.72 15.32
C PRO A 238 21.83 12.22 15.66
N ASN A 239 22.57 13.06 14.95
CA ASN A 239 22.63 14.51 15.16
C ASN A 239 21.79 15.31 14.15
N ILE A 240 21.20 14.66 13.14
CA ILE A 240 20.31 15.35 12.20
C ILE A 240 19.00 15.70 12.94
N PRO A 241 18.62 16.99 12.99
CA PRO A 241 17.38 17.40 13.65
C PRO A 241 16.17 16.98 12.81
N ALA A 242 15.11 16.59 13.50
CA ALA A 242 13.79 16.39 12.95
C ALA A 242 13.09 17.73 12.67
N GLU A 243 11.87 17.64 12.12
CA GLU A 243 10.92 18.75 12.09
C GLU A 243 10.73 19.35 13.50
N GLY A 244 10.87 20.66 13.63
CA GLY A 244 10.87 21.35 14.93
C GLY A 244 12.26 21.55 15.56
N GLY A 245 13.33 21.04 14.92
CA GLY A 245 14.72 21.28 15.34
C GLY A 245 15.26 20.31 16.40
N ASP A 246 14.48 19.30 16.77
CA ASP A 246 14.86 18.32 17.78
C ASP A 246 15.58 17.12 17.18
N ILE A 247 16.74 16.79 17.76
CA ILE A 247 17.51 15.61 17.37
C ILE A 247 16.93 14.32 17.98
N PRO A 248 17.19 13.13 17.39
CA PRO A 248 16.66 11.84 17.83
C PRO A 248 16.68 11.57 19.34
N ILE A 249 17.75 11.94 20.05
CA ILE A 249 17.86 11.69 21.51
C ILE A 249 16.85 12.49 22.33
N LYS A 250 16.54 13.72 21.90
CA LYS A 250 15.51 14.55 22.54
C LYS A 250 14.13 13.94 22.34
N LEU A 251 13.82 13.55 21.11
CA LEU A 251 12.57 12.89 20.75
C LEU A 251 12.35 11.60 21.55
N ALA A 252 13.40 10.78 21.72
CA ALA A 252 13.35 9.58 22.57
C ALA A 252 13.00 9.93 24.03
N ALA A 253 13.54 11.01 24.57
CA ALA A 253 13.30 11.45 25.94
C ALA A 253 11.89 12.05 26.14
N VAL A 254 11.41 12.87 25.19
CA VAL A 254 10.04 13.39 25.14
C VAL A 254 9.04 12.22 25.13
N CYS A 255 9.29 11.21 24.30
CA CYS A 255 8.52 9.97 24.24
C CYS A 255 8.66 9.06 25.47
N GLY A 256 9.54 9.38 26.43
CA GLY A 256 9.77 8.59 27.65
C GLY A 256 10.54 7.29 27.44
N ARG A 257 11.27 7.14 26.33
CA ARG A 257 11.93 5.89 25.90
C ARG A 257 13.37 5.85 26.37
N ARG A 258 13.55 5.54 27.66
CA ARG A 258 14.86 5.52 28.33
C ARG A 258 15.90 4.65 27.60
N ASP A 259 15.51 3.49 27.08
CA ASP A 259 16.47 2.60 26.40
C ASP A 259 16.94 3.15 25.05
N LEU A 260 16.08 3.86 24.32
CA LEU A 260 16.49 4.61 23.12
C LEU A 260 17.42 5.76 23.48
N VAL A 261 17.16 6.48 24.58
CA VAL A 261 18.09 7.52 25.07
C VAL A 261 19.45 6.92 25.39
N LYS A 262 19.52 5.75 26.05
CA LYS A 262 20.80 5.06 26.31
C LYS A 262 21.54 4.69 25.02
N ILE A 263 20.84 4.14 24.02
CA ILE A 263 21.44 3.75 22.74
C ILE A 263 22.01 4.98 22.02
N LEU A 264 21.23 6.07 21.97
CA LEU A 264 21.61 7.29 21.27
C LEU A 264 22.67 8.11 22.01
N PHE A 265 22.70 8.07 23.35
CA PHE A 265 23.62 8.86 24.18
C PHE A 265 25.08 8.68 23.78
N CYS A 266 25.50 7.44 23.52
CA CYS A 266 26.88 7.13 23.13
C CYS A 266 27.22 7.54 21.69
N LYS A 267 26.23 7.90 20.87
CA LYS A 267 26.39 8.22 19.44
C LYS A 267 26.09 9.69 19.11
N THR A 268 25.46 10.41 20.04
CA THR A 268 25.01 11.79 19.84
C THR A 268 26.01 12.77 20.43
N LYS A 269 26.33 13.83 19.69
CA LYS A 269 27.13 14.95 20.20
C LYS A 269 26.35 15.65 21.32
N GLN A 270 27.08 16.15 22.32
CA GLN A 270 26.47 16.88 23.41
C GLN A 270 25.68 18.08 22.88
N VAL A 271 24.41 18.17 23.29
CA VAL A 271 23.54 19.27 22.89
C VAL A 271 23.69 20.42 23.88
N PRO A 272 24.10 21.64 23.44
CA PRO A 272 24.27 22.77 24.34
C PRO A 272 23.00 23.18 25.09
N SER A 273 21.82 22.96 24.50
CA SER A 273 20.53 23.27 25.12
C SER A 273 20.14 22.33 26.26
N LEU A 274 20.89 21.25 26.51
CA LEU A 274 20.63 20.29 27.58
C LEU A 274 21.66 20.48 28.71
N PRO A 275 21.28 21.09 29.86
CA PRO A 275 22.22 21.52 30.88
C PRO A 275 22.88 20.36 31.64
N VAL A 276 22.21 19.20 31.72
CA VAL A 276 22.75 17.99 32.36
C VAL A 276 22.83 16.88 31.32
N TRP A 277 24.03 16.68 30.77
CA TRP A 277 24.30 15.67 29.74
C TRP A 277 24.53 14.28 30.36
N THR A 278 23.49 13.73 30.97
CA THR A 278 23.40 12.34 31.43
C THR A 278 22.06 11.76 31.01
N VAL A 279 21.94 10.43 30.92
CA VAL A 279 20.64 9.80 30.59
C VAL A 279 19.53 10.29 31.52
N ASP A 280 19.79 10.38 32.83
CA ASP A 280 18.81 10.89 33.79
C ASP A 280 18.56 12.39 33.66
N GLY A 281 19.60 13.19 33.36
CA GLY A 281 19.47 14.62 33.11
C GLY A 281 18.58 14.90 31.90
N ILE A 282 18.86 14.25 30.77
CA ILE A 282 18.10 14.36 29.53
C ILE A 282 16.65 13.93 29.75
N MET A 283 16.43 12.78 30.41
CA MET A 283 15.09 12.27 30.73
C MET A 283 14.32 13.21 31.67
N ARG A 284 14.99 13.87 32.62
CA ARG A 284 14.36 14.83 33.55
C ARG A 284 14.00 16.14 32.85
N THR A 285 14.91 16.68 32.04
CA THR A 285 14.71 17.93 31.32
C THR A 285 13.59 17.77 30.28
N MET A 286 13.71 16.80 29.37
CA MET A 286 12.73 16.63 28.27
C MET A 286 11.47 15.86 28.70
N GLY A 287 11.56 15.02 29.73
CA GLY A 287 10.43 14.21 30.21
C GLY A 287 9.50 14.94 31.18
N SER A 288 9.73 16.22 31.45
CA SER A 288 8.84 17.02 32.31
C SER A 288 7.44 17.11 31.69
N PRO A 289 6.35 17.00 32.48
CA PRO A 289 4.99 17.11 31.96
C PRO A 289 4.74 18.44 31.23
N LEU A 290 5.41 19.52 31.65
CA LEU A 290 5.30 20.84 31.04
C LEU A 290 5.80 20.86 29.59
N ILE A 291 6.97 20.27 29.32
CA ILE A 291 7.52 20.16 27.95
C ILE A 291 6.70 19.17 27.13
N ARG A 292 6.32 18.02 27.71
CA ARG A 292 5.41 17.08 27.05
C ARG A 292 4.09 17.73 26.65
N HIS A 293 3.50 18.61 27.48
CA HIS A 293 2.24 19.28 27.16
C HIS A 293 2.39 20.48 26.20
N GLN A 294 3.52 21.20 26.22
CA GLN A 294 3.82 22.27 25.26
C GLN A 294 4.18 21.72 23.87
N GLU A 295 4.89 20.60 23.80
CA GLU A 295 5.26 19.89 22.58
C GLU A 295 4.25 18.79 22.17
N VAL A 296 3.16 18.57 22.91
CA VAL A 296 1.96 17.85 22.40
C VAL A 296 1.34 18.55 21.17
N LEU A 297 1.91 19.70 20.77
CA LEU A 297 1.94 20.23 19.42
C LEU A 297 2.89 19.49 18.44
N VAL A 298 3.17 18.19 18.62
CA VAL A 298 3.44 17.24 17.52
C VAL A 298 2.15 17.10 16.67
N LYS A 299 1.66 18.24 16.17
CA LYS A 299 0.35 18.37 15.52
C LYS A 299 0.36 17.69 14.15
N ASP A 300 1.52 17.59 13.49
CA ASP A 300 1.60 17.04 12.14
C ASP A 300 1.94 15.55 12.07
N PHE A 301 2.82 14.98 12.92
CA PHE A 301 2.88 13.51 13.02
C PHE A 301 1.59 12.91 13.57
N SER A 302 0.78 13.64 14.34
CA SER A 302 -0.57 13.17 14.68
C SER A 302 -1.49 13.09 13.46
N LYS A 303 -1.28 13.93 12.43
CA LYS A 303 -1.98 13.83 11.14
C LYS A 303 -1.44 12.65 10.34
N ILE A 304 -0.11 12.50 10.18
CA ILE A 304 0.50 11.34 9.49
C ILE A 304 0.12 10.03 10.20
N ARG A 305 0.24 9.97 11.54
CA ARG A 305 -0.17 8.83 12.39
C ARG A 305 -1.67 8.57 12.32
N LYS A 306 -2.55 9.58 12.43
CA LYS A 306 -4.00 9.39 12.23
C LYS A 306 -4.32 9.05 10.78
N PHE A 307 -3.51 9.45 9.80
CA PHE A 307 -3.74 9.21 8.38
C PHE A 307 -3.33 7.79 7.99
N ILE A 308 -2.10 7.37 8.32
CA ILE A 308 -1.60 5.99 8.21
C ILE A 308 -2.57 5.03 8.91
N LEU A 309 -3.03 5.38 10.12
CA LEU A 309 -3.96 4.53 10.90
C LEU A 309 -5.44 4.62 10.50
N ARG A 310 -5.97 5.76 10.02
CA ARG A 310 -7.44 5.92 9.75
C ARG A 310 -7.85 5.82 8.28
N ARG A 311 -6.98 6.10 7.30
CA ARG A 311 -7.37 6.11 5.87
C ARG A 311 -6.68 5.03 5.04
N ASN A 312 -5.40 4.75 5.26
CA ASN A 312 -4.73 3.64 4.56
C ASN A 312 -5.26 2.26 5.02
N TRP A 313 -5.70 2.12 6.26
CA TRP A 313 -6.29 0.87 6.75
C TRP A 313 -7.64 0.58 6.06
N GLY A 314 -8.57 1.55 6.06
CA GLY A 314 -9.90 1.39 5.45
C GLY A 314 -9.95 1.36 3.92
N MET A 315 -9.02 2.00 3.21
CA MET A 315 -8.98 1.98 1.73
C MET A 315 -8.65 0.59 1.16
N PHE A 316 -7.86 -0.21 1.88
CA PHE A 316 -7.52 -1.58 1.48
C PHE A 316 -8.37 -2.63 2.20
N GLU A 317 -8.86 -2.37 3.42
CA GLU A 317 -9.73 -3.31 4.16
C GLU A 317 -11.18 -3.33 3.68
N LYS A 318 -11.75 -2.23 3.15
CA LYS A 318 -13.12 -2.24 2.59
C LYS A 318 -13.27 -3.02 1.28
N LEU A 319 -12.23 -3.76 0.89
CA LEU A 319 -12.24 -4.59 -0.30
C LEU A 319 -12.28 -6.10 0.02
N THR A 320 -12.20 -6.51 1.30
CA THR A 320 -12.47 -7.90 1.72
C THR A 320 -13.96 -8.13 1.92
#